data_AF-A0A9E7B7P7-F1
#
_entry.id   AF-A0A9E7B7P7-F1
#
_cell.length_a   1.000
_cell.length_b   1.000
_cell.length_c   1.000
_cell.angle_alpha   90.00
_cell.angle_beta   90.00
_cell.angle_gamma   90.00
#
_symmetry.space_group_name_H-M   'P 1'
#
loop_
_entity.id
_entity.type
_entity.pdbx_description
1 polymer ?
#
loop_
_entity_poly.entity_id
_entity_poly.type
_entity_poly.pdbx_seq_one_letter_code
_entity_poly.pdbx_strand_id
1 'polypeptide(L)'
;MICSPSEFQAETLAKLTASQIKEFRVFPAGFSGQKAQVITADPGDRETLEKVAFALGKTVQPVVVPEYQVAVALKKLEELGRFPKDGLSPEFWNEASIDIDVADSYPDIWELCGTLAESRASDLLLVAGAPPSIKQHNEVVRLKSPLLTPQQMAKYAQELMTDQQWAQFSQDKAIDFALTRPEFGRFRINVYRQRSSISIAMRHIIEEIPAMSSLGLPEWLEPFALKSQGLILVTGPNGHGKTTTLAAMVDLINTKKSRN
;
A
#
# COMPACT_ATOMS: atom_id res chain seq x y z
N MET A 1 -6.66 -8.16 22.66
CA MET A 1 -6.37 -9.34 23.49
C MET A 1 -5.03 -9.06 24.15
N ILE A 2 -5.03 -8.25 25.21
CA ILE A 2 -3.80 -7.81 25.91
C ILE A 2 -4.01 -8.19 27.37
N CYS A 3 -3.01 -8.85 27.97
CA CYS A 3 -3.07 -9.41 29.31
C CYS A 3 -3.38 -8.34 30.37
N SER A 4 -4.00 -8.80 31.47
CA SER A 4 -4.35 -7.99 32.63
C SER A 4 -3.11 -7.33 33.26
N PRO A 5 -3.23 -6.12 33.85
CA PRO A 5 -2.10 -5.34 34.39
C PRO A 5 -1.27 -6.00 35.50
N SER A 6 -1.72 -7.13 36.05
CA SER A 6 -1.16 -7.77 37.24
C SER A 6 0.05 -8.69 37.00
N GLU A 7 0.48 -8.90 35.75
CA GLU A 7 1.67 -9.75 35.41
C GLU A 7 2.86 -8.95 34.87
N PHE A 8 2.81 -7.61 34.88
CA PHE A 8 3.90 -6.74 34.46
C PHE A 8 4.97 -6.62 35.56
N GLN A 9 5.84 -7.61 35.71
CA GLN A 9 7.08 -7.45 36.48
C GLN A 9 8.12 -6.67 35.64
N ALA A 10 8.16 -5.35 35.85
CA ALA A 10 9.07 -4.40 35.20
C ALA A 10 10.55 -4.84 35.16
N GLU A 11 11.02 -5.61 36.15
CA GLU A 11 12.40 -6.11 36.23
C GLU A 11 12.76 -7.16 35.16
N THR A 12 11.78 -7.84 34.55
CA THR A 12 12.03 -8.92 33.57
C THR A 12 11.86 -8.46 32.11
N LEU A 13 11.18 -7.34 31.88
CA LEU A 13 10.94 -6.75 30.56
C LEU A 13 12.15 -5.99 29.98
N ALA A 14 13.15 -5.67 30.81
CA ALA A 14 14.31 -4.85 30.47
C ALA A 14 15.55 -5.63 29.97
N LYS A 15 15.40 -6.85 29.44
CA LYS A 15 16.55 -7.66 28.98
C LYS A 15 16.97 -7.39 27.53
N LEU A 16 16.08 -6.83 26.70
CA LEU A 16 16.45 -6.41 25.36
C LEU A 16 16.94 -4.96 25.39
N THR A 17 18.12 -4.72 24.84
CA THR A 17 18.64 -3.37 24.65
C THR A 17 17.86 -2.63 23.56
N ALA A 18 17.84 -1.30 23.59
CA ALA A 18 17.24 -0.50 22.53
C ALA A 18 17.82 -0.81 21.14
N SER A 19 19.12 -1.14 21.07
CA SER A 19 19.78 -1.59 19.84
C SER A 19 19.20 -2.89 19.31
N GLN A 20 19.01 -3.89 20.18
CA GLN A 20 18.42 -5.18 19.79
C GLN A 20 16.95 -5.03 19.37
N ILE A 21 16.17 -4.20 20.06
CA ILE A 21 14.77 -3.92 19.69
C ILE A 21 14.70 -3.30 18.29
N LYS A 22 15.62 -2.37 17.98
CA LYS A 22 15.69 -1.73 16.67
C LYS A 22 16.16 -2.67 15.56
N GLU A 23 17.19 -3.47 15.84
CA GLU A 23 17.76 -4.43 14.90
C GLU A 23 16.76 -5.54 14.57
N PHE A 24 16.15 -6.14 15.60
CA PHE A 24 15.25 -7.28 15.45
C PHE A 24 13.81 -6.86 15.17
N ARG A 25 13.44 -5.58 15.35
CA ARG A 25 12.07 -5.08 15.22
C ARG A 25 11.06 -5.84 16.10
N VAL A 26 11.53 -6.33 17.26
CA VAL A 26 10.76 -7.12 18.21
C VAL A 26 10.72 -6.42 19.56
N PHE A 27 9.55 -6.40 20.19
CA PHE A 27 9.35 -5.75 21.48
C PHE A 27 8.89 -6.71 22.57
N PRO A 28 9.42 -6.62 23.80
CA PRO A 28 8.92 -7.41 24.91
C PRO A 28 7.53 -6.90 25.34
N ALA A 29 6.54 -7.80 25.37
CA ALA A 29 5.16 -7.49 25.72
C ALA A 29 4.79 -7.92 27.15
N GLY A 30 5.46 -8.96 27.67
CA GLY A 30 5.11 -9.56 28.95
C GLY A 30 5.55 -11.00 29.05
N PHE A 31 4.97 -11.71 30.01
CA PHE A 31 5.11 -13.16 30.16
C PHE A 31 3.72 -13.80 30.16
N SER A 32 3.64 -15.03 29.67
CA SER A 32 2.46 -15.88 29.84
C SER A 32 2.95 -17.24 30.33
N GLY A 33 2.81 -17.47 31.63
CA GLY A 33 3.44 -18.61 32.32
C GLY A 33 4.96 -18.59 32.18
N GLN A 34 5.54 -19.63 31.56
CA GLN A 34 6.99 -19.73 31.37
C GLN A 34 7.51 -19.07 30.07
N LYS A 35 6.61 -18.62 29.18
CA LYS A 35 6.98 -18.05 27.88
C LYS A 35 7.04 -16.54 27.92
N ALA A 36 8.03 -15.95 27.25
CA ALA A 36 8.12 -14.51 27.03
C ALA A 36 7.23 -14.13 25.84
N GLN A 37 6.28 -13.22 26.04
CA GLN A 37 5.49 -12.67 24.94
C GLN A 37 6.28 -11.56 24.26
N VAL A 38 6.39 -11.65 22.93
CA VAL A 38 7.12 -10.68 22.12
C VAL A 38 6.24 -10.19 20.98
N ILE A 39 6.16 -8.88 20.80
CA ILE A 39 5.43 -8.23 19.72
C ILE A 39 6.32 -8.19 18.48
N THR A 40 5.82 -8.72 17.37
CA THR A 40 6.50 -8.75 16.08
C THR A 40 5.49 -8.58 14.94
N ALA A 41 5.95 -8.04 13.81
CA ALA A 41 5.18 -8.01 12.58
C ALA A 41 5.39 -9.24 11.70
N ASP A 42 6.49 -9.96 11.91
CA ASP A 42 6.80 -11.20 11.21
C ASP A 42 6.98 -12.35 12.22
N PRO A 43 5.92 -13.16 12.47
CA PRO A 43 6.05 -14.38 13.27
C PRO A 43 6.80 -15.51 12.54
N GLY A 44 7.03 -15.38 11.23
CA GLY A 44 7.73 -16.35 10.39
C GLY A 44 9.25 -16.23 10.45
N ASP A 45 9.77 -15.08 10.92
CA ASP A 45 11.19 -14.85 11.11
C ASP A 45 11.75 -15.63 12.30
N ARG A 46 12.00 -16.92 12.07
CA ARG A 46 12.52 -17.85 13.08
C ARG A 46 13.91 -17.46 13.57
N GLU A 47 14.76 -16.94 12.69
CA GLU A 47 16.13 -16.56 13.05
C GLU A 47 16.11 -15.44 14.10
N THR A 48 15.31 -14.41 13.86
CA THR A 48 15.14 -13.30 14.80
C THR A 48 14.50 -13.77 16.10
N LEU A 49 13.45 -14.60 16.04
CA LEU A 49 12.78 -15.11 17.23
C LEU A 49 13.69 -16.01 18.09
N GLU A 50 14.58 -16.80 17.48
CA GLU A 50 15.58 -17.60 18.20
C GLU A 50 16.64 -16.74 18.88
N LYS A 51 17.15 -15.70 18.20
CA LYS A 51 18.08 -14.73 18.80
C LYS A 51 17.45 -14.02 20.00
N VAL A 52 16.18 -13.62 19.89
CA VAL A 52 15.44 -12.99 20.98
C VAL A 52 15.19 -13.98 22.13
N ALA A 53 14.81 -15.23 21.83
CA ALA A 53 14.64 -16.28 22.83
C ALA A 53 15.94 -16.55 23.62
N PHE A 54 17.07 -16.59 22.91
CA PHE A 54 18.39 -16.73 23.51
C PHE A 54 18.73 -15.54 24.43
N ALA A 55 18.53 -14.32 23.95
CA ALA A 55 18.78 -13.11 24.75
C ALA A 55 17.90 -13.02 26.02
N LEU A 56 16.65 -13.48 25.94
CA LEU A 56 15.72 -13.51 27.07
C LEU A 56 15.94 -14.72 28.01
N GLY A 57 16.63 -15.77 27.53
CA GLY A 57 16.80 -17.04 28.23
C GLY A 57 15.51 -17.83 28.41
N LYS A 58 14.52 -17.62 27.53
CA LYS A 58 13.16 -18.17 27.64
C LYS A 58 12.58 -18.45 26.24
N THR A 59 11.67 -19.41 26.17
CA THR A 59 10.88 -19.63 24.95
C THR A 59 10.01 -18.41 24.67
N VAL A 60 10.04 -17.93 23.43
CA VAL A 60 9.24 -16.78 23.00
C VAL A 60 7.89 -17.21 22.42
N GLN A 61 6.87 -16.39 22.66
CA GLN A 61 5.56 -16.50 22.06
C GLN A 61 5.26 -15.20 21.29
N PRO A 62 5.23 -15.24 19.95
CA PRO A 62 4.99 -14.04 19.17
C PRO A 62 3.52 -13.60 19.28
N VAL A 63 3.34 -12.32 19.57
CA VAL A 63 2.09 -11.57 19.45
C VAL A 63 2.19 -10.79 18.16
N VAL A 64 1.42 -11.20 17.16
CA VAL A 64 1.51 -10.62 15.81
C VAL A 64 0.76 -9.30 15.77
N VAL A 65 1.46 -8.25 15.38
CA VAL A 65 0.89 -6.94 15.10
C VAL A 65 1.18 -6.53 13.65
N PRO A 66 0.40 -5.62 13.06
CA PRO A 66 0.77 -5.04 11.78
C PRO A 66 2.13 -4.32 11.81
N GLU A 67 2.88 -4.35 10.71
CA GLU A 67 4.19 -3.67 10.55
C GLU A 67 4.17 -2.19 10.93
N TYR A 68 3.07 -1.50 10.65
CA TYR A 68 2.95 -0.08 11.02
C TYR A 68 2.98 0.13 12.53
N GLN A 69 2.42 -0.79 13.34
CA GLN A 69 2.45 -0.69 14.79
C GLN A 69 3.88 -0.86 15.31
N VAL A 70 4.65 -1.77 14.71
CA VAL A 70 6.09 -1.93 14.98
C VAL A 70 6.86 -0.66 14.63
N ALA A 71 6.63 -0.09 13.45
CA ALA A 71 7.30 1.13 13.01
C ALA A 71 7.00 2.33 13.93
N VAL A 72 5.74 2.49 14.35
CA VAL A 72 5.31 3.54 15.28
C VAL A 72 5.96 3.36 16.66
N ALA A 73 5.95 2.15 17.19
CA ALA A 73 6.57 1.87 18.47
C ALA A 73 8.09 2.15 18.46
N LEU A 74 8.79 1.82 17.36
CA LEU A 74 10.22 2.17 17.21
C LEU A 74 10.44 3.69 17.23
N LYS A 75 9.63 4.47 16.48
CA LYS A 75 9.74 5.93 16.44
C LYS A 75 9.53 6.55 17.83
N LYS A 76 8.47 6.15 18.54
CA LYS A 76 8.18 6.63 19.90
C LYS A 76 9.31 6.28 20.89
N LEU A 77 9.93 5.10 20.76
CA LEU A 77 11.09 4.73 21.58
C LEU A 77 12.33 5.59 21.29
N GLU A 78 12.56 5.96 20.02
CA GLU A 78 13.64 6.87 19.65
C GLU A 78 13.42 8.26 20.27
N GLU A 79 12.21 8.79 20.22
CA GLU A 79 11.83 10.08 20.83
C GLU A 79 11.96 10.07 22.36
N LEU A 80 11.57 8.97 23.01
CA LEU A 80 11.70 8.81 24.46
C LEU A 80 13.15 8.61 24.92
N GLY A 81 14.05 8.15 24.03
CA GLY A 81 15.45 7.87 24.33
C GLY A 81 15.68 6.75 25.38
N ARG A 82 14.62 6.07 25.82
CA ARG A 82 14.64 5.00 26.81
C ARG A 82 13.46 4.05 26.62
N PHE A 83 13.61 2.81 27.06
CA PHE A 83 12.49 1.87 27.11
C PHE A 83 11.58 2.19 28.32
N PRO A 84 10.25 2.24 28.15
CA PRO A 84 9.33 2.48 29.27
C PRO A 84 9.49 1.41 30.35
N LYS A 85 9.49 1.84 31.63
CA LYS A 85 9.63 0.92 32.78
C LYS A 85 8.48 -0.08 32.87
N ASP A 86 7.29 0.33 32.44
CA ASP A 86 6.07 -0.49 32.44
C ASP A 86 5.92 -1.32 31.15
N GLY A 87 6.96 -1.36 30.30
CA GLY A 87 6.94 -2.02 29.00
C GLY A 87 6.06 -1.31 27.97
N LEU A 88 5.68 -2.02 26.90
CA LEU A 88 4.72 -1.51 25.92
C LEU A 88 3.29 -1.76 26.42
N SER A 89 2.91 -1.04 27.48
CA SER A 89 1.60 -1.15 28.10
C SER A 89 0.47 -0.79 27.11
N PRO A 90 -0.80 -1.17 27.39
CA PRO A 90 -1.94 -0.69 26.61
C PRO A 90 -1.98 0.83 26.48
N GLU A 91 -1.53 1.56 27.51
CA GLU A 91 -1.42 3.02 27.51
C GLU A 91 -0.30 3.47 26.57
N PHE A 92 0.86 2.80 26.54
CA PHE A 92 1.89 3.07 25.53
C PHE A 92 1.33 2.84 24.12
N TRP A 93 0.60 1.75 23.88
CA TRP A 93 0.00 1.50 22.57
C TRP A 93 -1.08 2.50 22.24
N ASN A 94 -1.89 2.94 23.20
CA ASN A 94 -2.88 3.99 23.00
C ASN A 94 -2.22 5.34 22.74
N GLU A 95 -1.22 5.73 23.52
CA GLU A 95 -0.50 7.00 23.36
C GLU A 95 0.30 7.00 22.06
N ALA A 96 1.02 5.92 21.78
CA ALA A 96 1.68 5.71 20.49
C ALA A 96 0.66 5.60 19.35
N SER A 97 -0.58 5.18 19.60
CA SER A 97 -1.70 5.21 18.63
C SER A 97 -2.35 6.58 18.48
N ILE A 98 -2.25 7.45 19.49
CA ILE A 98 -2.77 8.82 19.52
C ILE A 98 -1.76 9.76 18.83
N ASP A 99 -0.45 9.52 18.95
CA ASP A 99 0.58 10.22 18.17
C ASP A 99 0.68 9.77 16.69
N ILE A 100 -0.15 8.78 16.27
CA ILE A 100 -0.29 8.38 14.85
C ILE A 100 -0.87 9.51 14.00
N ASP A 101 -1.48 10.53 14.61
CA ASP A 101 -1.90 11.73 13.88
C ASP A 101 -0.74 12.62 13.40
N VAL A 102 0.53 12.33 13.76
CA VAL A 102 1.67 13.20 13.43
C VAL A 102 2.74 12.48 12.59
N ALA A 103 2.38 12.16 11.35
CA ALA A 103 3.13 12.79 10.27
C ALA A 103 2.20 13.87 9.71
N ASP A 104 2.30 15.10 10.22
CA ASP A 104 1.40 16.23 9.88
C ASP A 104 1.29 16.51 8.38
N SER A 105 2.17 15.92 7.56
CA SER A 105 2.12 16.00 6.10
C SER A 105 2.26 14.60 5.51
N TYR A 106 1.13 13.97 5.22
CA TYR A 106 1.01 12.88 4.26
C TYR A 106 0.42 13.45 2.97
N PRO A 107 0.75 12.90 1.79
CA PRO A 107 0.28 13.45 0.53
C PRO A 107 -1.23 13.35 0.45
N ASP A 108 -1.87 14.39 -0.08
CA ASP A 108 -3.29 14.35 -0.36
C ASP A 108 -3.60 13.30 -1.45
N ILE A 109 -4.78 12.67 -1.42
CA ILE A 109 -5.11 11.62 -2.39
C ILE A 109 -5.11 12.17 -3.83
N TRP A 110 -5.49 13.44 -4.01
CA TRP A 110 -5.51 14.11 -5.31
C TRP A 110 -4.10 14.46 -5.79
N GLU A 111 -3.17 14.76 -4.88
CA GLU A 111 -1.74 14.93 -5.20
C GLU A 111 -1.14 13.61 -5.72
N LEU A 112 -1.51 12.48 -5.11
CA LEU A 112 -1.11 11.15 -5.57
C LEU A 112 -1.71 10.80 -6.94
N CYS A 113 -2.98 11.18 -7.19
CA CYS A 113 -3.62 11.05 -8.50
C CYS A 113 -2.88 11.87 -9.57
N GLY A 114 -2.52 13.12 -9.25
CA GLY A 114 -1.73 13.98 -10.13
C GLY A 114 -0.35 13.37 -10.43
N THR A 115 0.33 12.88 -9.40
CA THR A 115 1.61 12.17 -9.55
C THR A 115 1.48 10.96 -10.49
N LEU A 116 0.42 10.16 -10.35
CA LEU A 116 0.16 9.03 -11.24
C LEU A 116 -0.09 9.48 -12.69
N ALA A 117 -0.89 10.53 -12.89
CA ALA A 117 -1.21 11.06 -14.21
C ALA A 117 0.03 11.62 -14.93
N GLU A 118 0.92 12.30 -14.21
CA GLU A 118 2.14 12.92 -14.77
C GLU A 118 3.28 11.93 -15.00
N SER A 119 3.46 10.94 -14.12
CA SER A 119 4.64 10.05 -14.10
C SER A 119 4.66 8.95 -15.17
N ARG A 120 3.66 8.90 -16.06
CA ARG A 120 3.40 7.78 -17.01
C ARG A 120 3.35 6.39 -16.34
N ALA A 121 3.20 6.34 -15.03
CA ALA A 121 2.99 5.09 -14.31
C ALA A 121 1.60 4.54 -14.63
N SER A 122 1.47 3.21 -14.63
CA SER A 122 0.20 2.54 -14.97
C SER A 122 -0.73 2.46 -13.77
N ASP A 123 -0.18 2.29 -12.57
CA ASP A 123 -0.97 2.03 -11.37
C ASP A 123 -0.38 2.78 -10.17
N LEU A 124 -1.24 3.25 -9.27
CA LEU A 124 -0.94 3.71 -7.92
C LEU A 124 -1.45 2.65 -6.93
N LEU A 125 -0.59 2.27 -5.99
CA LEU A 125 -0.82 1.24 -5.00
C LEU A 125 -0.66 1.85 -3.61
N LEU A 126 -1.72 1.79 -2.80
CA LEU A 126 -1.78 2.34 -1.46
C LEU A 126 -2.16 1.24 -0.48
N VAL A 127 -1.27 1.00 0.50
CA VAL A 127 -1.44 -0.03 1.53
C VAL A 127 -0.92 0.51 2.85
N ALA A 128 -1.65 0.28 3.94
CA ALA A 128 -1.19 0.66 5.27
C ALA A 128 0.13 -0.06 5.64
N GLY A 129 1.06 0.67 6.27
CA GLY A 129 2.39 0.19 6.64
C GLY A 129 3.43 0.29 5.52
N ALA A 130 3.08 0.86 4.36
CA ALA A 130 4.01 1.13 3.27
C ALA A 130 3.86 2.58 2.78
N PRO A 131 4.90 3.18 2.19
CA PRO A 131 4.75 4.42 1.43
C PRO A 131 3.84 4.20 0.21
N PRO A 132 3.14 5.25 -0.28
CA PRO A 132 2.51 5.22 -1.59
C PRO A 132 3.47 4.69 -2.65
N SER A 133 2.99 3.82 -3.53
CA SER A 133 3.82 3.20 -4.56
C SER A 133 3.20 3.36 -5.93
N ILE A 134 4.00 3.59 -6.95
CA ILE A 134 3.56 3.62 -8.34
C ILE A 134 4.15 2.44 -9.11
N LYS A 135 3.43 1.94 -10.10
CA LYS A 135 3.92 0.93 -11.03
C LYS A 135 4.37 1.61 -12.31
N GLN A 136 5.67 1.70 -12.52
CA GLN A 136 6.26 2.31 -13.71
C GLN A 136 7.08 1.25 -14.45
N HIS A 137 6.88 1.12 -15.77
CA HIS A 137 7.59 0.12 -16.59
C HIS A 137 7.51 -1.33 -16.05
N ASN A 138 6.38 -1.70 -15.43
CA ASN A 138 6.14 -2.95 -14.71
C ASN A 138 6.88 -3.16 -13.39
N GLU A 139 7.66 -2.19 -12.93
CA GLU A 139 8.30 -2.22 -11.62
C GLU A 139 7.52 -1.39 -10.60
N VAL A 140 7.49 -1.85 -9.35
CA VAL A 140 6.85 -1.12 -8.26
C VAL A 140 7.90 -0.21 -7.62
N VAL A 141 7.68 1.10 -7.71
CA VAL A 141 8.55 2.14 -7.16
C VAL A 141 7.82 2.81 -6.00
N ARG A 142 8.46 2.84 -4.83
CA ARG A 142 7.94 3.54 -3.65
C ARG A 142 8.21 5.05 -3.77
N LEU A 143 7.19 5.87 -3.57
CA LEU A 143 7.33 7.31 -3.51
C LEU A 143 8.05 7.71 -2.21
N LYS A 144 8.75 8.85 -2.25
CA LYS A 144 9.44 9.40 -1.08
C LYS A 144 8.41 10.08 -0.16
N SER A 145 7.74 9.28 0.64
CA SER A 145 6.64 9.70 1.51
C SER A 145 6.62 8.83 2.78
N PRO A 146 6.08 9.32 3.91
CA PRO A 146 5.88 8.51 5.11
C PRO A 146 5.05 7.24 4.87
N LEU A 147 5.12 6.30 5.82
CA LEU A 147 4.27 5.12 5.80
C LEU A 147 2.80 5.52 5.98
N LEU A 148 1.91 4.95 5.17
CA LEU A 148 0.48 5.18 5.30
C LEU A 148 -0.10 4.43 6.52
N THR A 149 -0.99 5.08 7.25
CA THR A 149 -1.67 4.49 8.41
C THR A 149 -3.04 3.93 8.01
N PRO A 150 -3.62 2.98 8.75
CA PRO A 150 -4.99 2.51 8.47
C PRO A 150 -6.04 3.62 8.49
N GLN A 151 -5.86 4.64 9.33
CA GLN A 151 -6.72 5.81 9.43
C GLN A 151 -6.64 6.66 8.16
N GLN A 152 -5.43 6.92 7.66
CA GLN A 152 -5.21 7.63 6.39
C GLN A 152 -5.79 6.85 5.21
N MET A 153 -5.61 5.52 5.18
CA MET A 153 -6.24 4.66 4.17
C MET A 153 -7.77 4.73 4.19
N ALA A 154 -8.37 4.82 5.37
CA ALA A 154 -9.81 5.01 5.50
C ALA A 154 -10.27 6.40 5.02
N LYS A 155 -9.52 7.46 5.33
CA LYS A 155 -9.77 8.82 4.81
C LYS A 155 -9.73 8.84 3.28
N TYR A 156 -8.68 8.30 2.67
CA TYR A 156 -8.59 8.19 1.20
C TYR A 156 -9.76 7.43 0.60
N ALA A 157 -10.15 6.29 1.17
CA ALA A 157 -11.27 5.51 0.66
C ALA A 157 -12.61 6.27 0.76
N GLN A 158 -12.81 7.04 1.85
CA GLN A 158 -14.00 7.88 2.01
C GLN A 158 -14.01 9.05 1.02
N GLU A 159 -12.87 9.67 0.76
CA GLU A 159 -12.77 10.78 -0.20
C GLU A 159 -12.98 10.34 -1.65
N LEU A 160 -12.59 9.11 -1.99
CA LEU A 160 -12.75 8.56 -3.34
C LEU A 160 -14.15 8.03 -3.63
N MET A 161 -14.92 7.67 -2.61
CA MET A 161 -16.22 6.99 -2.74
C MET A 161 -17.39 7.91 -2.46
N THR A 162 -18.51 7.67 -3.12
CA THR A 162 -19.81 8.20 -2.68
C THR A 162 -20.32 7.45 -1.46
N ASP A 163 -21.28 8.02 -0.73
CA ASP A 163 -21.91 7.35 0.42
C ASP A 163 -22.51 5.98 0.06
N GLN A 164 -23.09 5.88 -1.14
CA GLN A 164 -23.63 4.61 -1.66
C GLN A 164 -22.53 3.58 -1.89
N GLN A 165 -21.40 3.98 -2.50
CA GLN A 165 -20.25 3.12 -2.72
C GLN A 165 -19.60 2.70 -1.40
N TRP A 166 -19.53 3.61 -0.42
CA TRP A 166 -19.03 3.31 0.91
C TRP A 166 -19.90 2.30 1.65
N ALA A 167 -21.22 2.44 1.55
CA ALA A 167 -22.16 1.47 2.11
C ALA A 167 -21.99 0.09 1.46
N GLN A 168 -21.86 0.04 0.14
CA GLN A 168 -21.59 -1.21 -0.60
C GLN A 168 -20.27 -1.84 -0.16
N PHE A 169 -19.18 -1.07 -0.16
CA PHE A 169 -17.86 -1.52 0.31
C PHE A 169 -17.90 -2.04 1.76
N SER A 170 -18.69 -1.40 2.62
CA SER A 170 -18.83 -1.80 4.03
C SER A 170 -19.44 -3.19 4.17
N GLN A 171 -20.34 -3.58 3.26
CA GLN A 171 -20.93 -4.92 3.18
C GLN A 171 -20.00 -5.90 2.46
N ASP A 172 -19.60 -5.59 1.23
CA ASP A 172 -18.93 -6.51 0.30
C ASP A 172 -17.42 -6.65 0.59
N LYS A 173 -16.86 -5.74 1.39
CA LYS A 173 -15.43 -5.64 1.74
C LYS A 173 -14.50 -5.34 0.56
N ALA A 174 -15.04 -5.20 -0.65
CA ALA A 174 -14.35 -4.74 -1.83
C ALA A 174 -15.32 -4.00 -2.76
N ILE A 175 -14.81 -3.06 -3.55
CA ILE A 175 -15.57 -2.36 -4.59
C ILE A 175 -14.64 -1.94 -5.73
N ASP A 176 -15.15 -2.03 -6.96
CA ASP A 176 -14.53 -1.54 -8.18
C ASP A 176 -15.39 -0.42 -8.76
N PHE A 177 -14.80 0.72 -9.07
CA PHE A 177 -15.49 1.82 -9.72
C PHE A 177 -14.56 2.65 -10.60
N ALA A 178 -15.16 3.51 -11.42
CA ALA A 178 -14.42 4.50 -12.19
C ALA A 178 -14.62 5.88 -11.57
N LEU A 179 -13.57 6.69 -11.57
CA LEU A 179 -13.59 8.07 -11.12
C LEU A 179 -13.01 8.95 -12.23
N THR A 180 -13.74 9.98 -12.64
CA THR A 180 -13.26 10.95 -13.63
C THR A 180 -13.12 12.30 -12.97
N ARG A 181 -11.94 12.91 -13.12
CA ARG A 181 -11.64 14.26 -12.66
C ARG A 181 -11.07 15.08 -13.81
N PRO A 182 -11.63 16.27 -14.12
CA PRO A 182 -11.14 17.10 -15.22
C PRO A 182 -9.63 17.39 -15.15
N GLU A 183 -9.08 17.45 -13.94
CA GLU A 183 -7.69 17.81 -13.70
C GLU A 183 -6.70 16.65 -13.98
N PHE A 184 -7.16 15.40 -13.85
CA PHE A 184 -6.30 14.22 -13.83
C PHE A 184 -6.74 13.10 -14.78
N GLY A 185 -7.85 13.28 -15.49
CA GLY A 185 -8.43 12.25 -16.35
C GLY A 185 -9.25 11.21 -15.59
N ARG A 186 -9.26 9.99 -16.12
CA ARG A 186 -10.11 8.91 -15.62
C ARG A 186 -9.29 7.81 -14.97
N PHE A 187 -9.79 7.31 -13.86
CA PHE A 187 -9.18 6.23 -13.09
C PHE A 187 -10.14 5.06 -12.96
N ARG A 188 -9.61 3.84 -12.97
CA ARG A 188 -10.28 2.66 -12.44
C ARG A 188 -9.71 2.37 -11.07
N ILE A 189 -10.56 2.38 -10.06
CA ILE A 189 -10.18 2.23 -8.65
C ILE A 189 -10.77 0.94 -8.14
N ASN A 190 -9.92 0.14 -7.50
CA ASN A 190 -10.29 -1.03 -6.72
C ASN A 190 -9.92 -0.76 -5.26
N VAL A 191 -10.91 -0.85 -4.37
CA VAL A 191 -10.71 -0.70 -2.92
C VAL A 191 -11.16 -1.97 -2.24
N TYR A 192 -10.34 -2.52 -1.36
CA TYR A 192 -10.60 -3.80 -0.70
C TYR A 192 -10.03 -3.84 0.72
N ARG A 193 -10.55 -4.74 1.55
CA ARG A 193 -10.01 -5.00 2.88
C ARG A 193 -8.93 -6.07 2.87
N GLN A 194 -7.80 -5.79 3.49
CA GLN A 194 -6.68 -6.71 3.69
C GLN A 194 -6.18 -6.64 5.13
N ARG A 195 -6.14 -7.78 5.84
CA ARG A 195 -5.63 -7.91 7.23
C ARG A 195 -6.16 -6.81 8.18
N SER A 196 -7.48 -6.58 8.14
CA SER A 196 -8.18 -5.55 8.93
C SER A 196 -7.91 -4.08 8.54
N SER A 197 -7.15 -3.82 7.48
CA SER A 197 -6.94 -2.49 6.90
C SER A 197 -7.58 -2.36 5.51
N ILE A 198 -7.67 -1.14 4.99
CA ILE A 198 -8.10 -0.84 3.63
C ILE A 198 -6.86 -0.77 2.72
N SER A 199 -7.01 -1.25 1.48
CA SER A 199 -6.01 -1.15 0.42
C SER A 199 -6.69 -0.60 -0.84
N ILE A 200 -5.95 0.22 -1.59
CA ILE A 200 -6.45 0.90 -2.78
C ILE A 200 -5.47 0.64 -3.91
N ALA A 201 -5.98 0.14 -5.03
CA ALA A 201 -5.26 0.05 -6.29
C ALA A 201 -5.98 0.92 -7.32
N MET A 202 -5.26 1.86 -7.90
CA MET A 202 -5.81 2.83 -8.86
C MET A 202 -5.03 2.74 -10.16
N ARG A 203 -5.74 2.61 -11.28
CA ARG A 203 -5.15 2.61 -12.62
C ARG A 203 -5.58 3.86 -13.35
N HIS A 204 -4.62 4.62 -13.87
CA HIS A 204 -4.91 5.74 -14.77
C HIS A 204 -5.32 5.19 -16.14
N ILE A 205 -6.47 5.64 -16.64
CA ILE A 205 -6.99 5.34 -17.96
C ILE A 205 -6.61 6.51 -18.86
N ILE A 206 -5.65 6.26 -19.76
CA ILE A 206 -5.25 7.24 -20.76
C ILE A 206 -6.41 7.44 -21.73
N GLU A 207 -7.01 8.63 -21.71
CA GLU A 207 -8.14 8.99 -22.59
C GLU A 207 -7.68 9.44 -23.98
N GLU A 208 -6.49 10.02 -24.10
CA GLU A 208 -5.92 10.39 -25.39
C GLU A 208 -5.26 9.18 -26.07
N ILE A 209 -5.95 8.66 -27.08
CA ILE A 209 -5.36 7.70 -28.00
C ILE A 209 -4.43 8.49 -28.94
N PRO A 210 -3.12 8.21 -28.96
CA PRO A 210 -2.23 8.88 -29.89
C PRO A 210 -2.61 8.56 -31.33
N ALA A 211 -2.55 9.58 -32.19
CA ALA A 211 -2.76 9.40 -33.62
C ALA A 211 -1.81 8.32 -34.16
N MET A 212 -2.29 7.47 -35.07
CA MET A 212 -1.48 6.38 -35.63
C MET A 212 -0.17 6.88 -36.25
N SER A 213 -0.18 8.08 -36.83
CA SER A 213 1.00 8.76 -37.41
C SER A 213 2.04 9.20 -36.37
N SER A 214 1.66 9.46 -35.12
CA SER A 214 2.60 9.88 -34.06
C SER A 214 3.33 8.71 -33.40
N LEU A 215 2.89 7.47 -33.67
CA LEU A 215 3.49 6.25 -33.12
C LEU A 215 4.74 5.77 -33.87
N GLY A 216 5.13 6.44 -34.96
CA GLY A 216 6.25 6.00 -35.81
C GLY A 216 5.99 4.65 -36.47
N LEU A 217 4.72 4.26 -36.63
CA LEU A 217 4.32 3.04 -37.30
C LEU A 217 4.53 3.20 -38.82
N PRO A 218 4.87 2.13 -39.55
CA PRO A 218 5.00 2.21 -40.99
C PRO A 218 3.68 2.61 -41.65
N GLU A 219 3.75 3.51 -42.65
CA GLU A 219 2.56 4.00 -43.38
C GLU A 219 1.75 2.87 -44.03
N TRP A 220 2.41 1.77 -44.40
CA TRP A 220 1.74 0.61 -44.98
C TRP A 220 0.76 -0.07 -44.04
N LEU A 221 0.77 0.22 -42.73
CA LEU A 221 -0.10 -0.42 -41.74
C LEU A 221 -1.53 0.15 -41.74
N GLU A 222 -1.70 1.42 -42.08
CA GLU A 222 -3.01 2.11 -42.12
C GLU A 222 -4.00 1.43 -43.08
N PRO A 223 -3.63 1.08 -44.33
CA PRO A 223 -4.52 0.36 -45.25
C PRO A 223 -4.95 -1.02 -44.77
N PHE A 224 -4.15 -1.70 -43.94
CA PHE A 224 -4.53 -3.02 -43.38
C PHE A 224 -5.53 -2.89 -42.24
N ALA A 225 -5.37 -1.88 -41.38
CA ALA A 225 -6.34 -1.58 -40.33
C ALA A 225 -7.73 -1.27 -40.90
N LEU A 226 -7.80 -0.66 -42.09
CA LEU A 226 -9.06 -0.28 -42.75
C LEU A 226 -9.71 -1.38 -43.60
N LYS A 227 -9.13 -2.58 -43.69
CA LYS A 227 -9.75 -3.71 -44.41
C LYS A 227 -11.12 -4.05 -43.81
N SER A 228 -12.04 -4.55 -44.64
CA SER A 228 -13.39 -4.93 -44.21
C SER A 228 -13.39 -6.18 -43.32
N GLN A 229 -12.42 -7.07 -43.50
CA GLN A 229 -12.27 -8.32 -42.77
C GLN A 229 -10.81 -8.78 -42.78
N GLY A 230 -10.36 -9.39 -41.69
CA GLY A 230 -8.99 -9.86 -41.49
C GLY A 230 -8.64 -9.96 -40.01
N LEU A 231 -7.61 -10.74 -39.68
CA LEU A 231 -7.08 -10.85 -38.32
C LEU A 231 -5.76 -10.08 -38.23
N ILE A 232 -5.67 -9.15 -37.28
CA ILE A 232 -4.43 -8.45 -36.94
C ILE A 232 -4.04 -8.89 -35.53
N LEU A 233 -2.81 -9.40 -35.38
CA LEU A 233 -2.27 -9.82 -34.10
C LEU A 233 -1.07 -8.95 -33.73
N VAL A 234 -1.18 -8.22 -32.62
CA VAL A 234 -0.10 -7.39 -32.08
C VAL A 234 0.54 -8.13 -30.90
N THR A 235 1.78 -8.59 -31.06
CA THR A 235 2.49 -9.40 -30.06
C THR A 235 3.73 -8.67 -29.53
N GLY A 236 4.28 -9.16 -28.41
CA GLY A 236 5.49 -8.64 -27.79
C GLY A 236 5.41 -8.58 -26.25
N PRO A 237 6.53 -8.31 -25.55
CA PRO A 237 6.57 -8.23 -24.08
C PRO A 237 5.75 -7.07 -23.51
N ASN A 238 5.49 -7.06 -22.21
CA ASN A 238 4.75 -5.97 -21.55
C ASN A 238 5.50 -4.64 -21.69
N GLY A 239 4.77 -3.55 -21.94
CA GLY A 239 5.36 -2.21 -22.13
C GLY A 239 5.78 -1.84 -23.56
N HIS A 240 5.77 -2.77 -24.53
CA HIS A 240 6.14 -2.50 -25.93
C HIS A 240 5.02 -1.84 -26.78
N GLY A 241 4.14 -1.04 -26.17
CA GLY A 241 3.15 -0.25 -26.93
C GLY A 241 2.01 -1.03 -27.60
N LYS A 242 1.86 -2.34 -27.38
CA LYS A 242 0.82 -3.16 -28.03
C LYS A 242 -0.60 -2.59 -27.87
N THR A 243 -0.97 -2.27 -26.63
CA THR A 243 -2.29 -1.69 -26.32
C THR A 243 -2.44 -0.32 -27.00
N THR A 244 -1.38 0.48 -27.02
CA THR A 244 -1.36 1.79 -27.66
C THR A 244 -1.51 1.68 -29.19
N THR A 245 -0.78 0.77 -29.83
CA THR A 245 -0.90 0.49 -31.27
C THR A 245 -2.29 -0.01 -31.63
N LEU A 246 -2.83 -0.95 -30.85
CA LEU A 246 -4.17 -1.49 -31.08
C LEU A 246 -5.25 -0.41 -30.87
N ALA A 247 -5.12 0.41 -29.83
CA ALA A 247 -6.03 1.53 -29.57
C ALA A 247 -6.01 2.54 -30.73
N ALA A 248 -4.83 2.92 -31.23
CA ALA A 248 -4.69 3.84 -32.36
C ALA A 248 -5.27 3.26 -33.67
N MET A 249 -5.15 1.95 -33.90
CA MET A 249 -5.82 1.29 -35.04
C MET A 249 -7.34 1.31 -34.92
N VAL A 250 -7.88 1.01 -33.75
CA VAL A 250 -9.33 1.04 -33.49
C VAL A 250 -9.87 2.46 -33.66
N ASP A 251 -9.16 3.46 -33.14
CA ASP A 251 -9.52 4.87 -33.29
C ASP A 251 -9.55 5.29 -34.76
N LEU A 252 -8.49 4.99 -35.54
CA LEU A 252 -8.46 5.22 -36.99
C LEU A 252 -9.67 4.63 -37.71
N ILE A 253 -10.03 3.37 -37.40
CA ILE A 253 -11.20 2.70 -37.98
C ILE A 253 -12.47 3.48 -37.66
N ASN A 254 -12.66 3.86 -36.40
CA ASN A 254 -13.83 4.62 -35.95
C ASN A 254 -13.91 5.99 -36.64
N THR A 255 -12.80 6.72 -36.75
CA THR A 255 -12.77 8.04 -37.39
C THR A 255 -13.06 7.97 -38.89
N LYS A 256 -12.53 6.97 -39.61
CA LYS A 256 -12.70 6.86 -41.07
C LYS A 256 -13.98 6.13 -41.52
N LYS A 257 -14.49 5.16 -40.74
CA LYS A 257 -15.75 4.46 -41.08
C LYS A 257 -17.00 5.20 -40.64
N SER A 258 -16.94 6.04 -39.60
CA SER A 258 -18.07 6.89 -39.16
C SER A 258 -18.44 7.98 -40.20
N ARG A 259 -17.59 8.22 -41.20
CA ARG A 259 -17.76 9.27 -42.21
C ARG A 259 -18.47 8.80 -43.50
N ASN A 260 -19.00 7.58 -43.51
CA ASN A 260 -19.84 6.99 -44.57
C ASN A 260 -21.19 6.56 -43.99
#